data_AF-A0A349JZS0-F1
#
_entry.id   AF-A0A349JZS0-F1
#
_cell.length_a   1.000
_cell.length_b   1.000
_cell.length_c   1.000
_cell.angle_alpha   90.00
_cell.angle_beta   90.00
_cell.angle_gamma   90.00
#
_symmetry.space_group_name_H-M   'P 1'
#
loop_
_entity.id
_entity.type
_entity.pdbx_description
1 polymer ?
#
loop_
_entity_poly.entity_id
_entity_poly.type
_entity_poly.pdbx_seq_one_letter_code
_entity_poly.pdbx_strand_id
1 'polypeptide(L)' 'SRWVVLDYVDVMVHIMHQEMRDLYRLEDLWGDARMVQWES' A
#
# COMPACT_ATOMS: atom_id res chain seq x y z
N SER A 1 -14.30 -1.51 -9.98
CA SER A 1 -13.21 -0.72 -9.36
C SER A 1 -12.07 -1.67 -9.03
N ARG A 2 -10.82 -1.35 -9.40
CA ARG A 2 -9.66 -2.24 -9.16
C ARG A 2 -8.65 -1.69 -8.14
N TRP A 3 -8.95 -0.54 -7.55
CA TRP A 3 -8.13 0.15 -6.57
C TRP A 3 -8.99 0.92 -5.56
N VAL A 4 -8.88 0.47 -4.31
CA VAL A 4 -9.22 1.02 -2.99
C VAL A 4 -8.22 2.01 -2.37
N VAL A 5 -8.52 3.28 -2.11
CA VAL A 5 -7.67 4.12 -1.23
C VAL A 5 -8.47 4.54 0.00
N LEU A 6 -7.91 4.33 1.19
CA LEU A 6 -8.44 4.83 2.45
C LEU A 6 -7.41 5.78 3.07
N ASP A 7 -7.85 6.99 3.41
CA ASP A 7 -7.02 8.03 4.00
C ASP A 7 -7.48 8.33 5.43
N TYR A 8 -6.58 8.12 6.40
CA TYR A 8 -6.80 8.37 7.81
C TYR A 8 -5.87 9.48 8.35
N VAL A 9 -5.35 10.35 7.48
CA VAL A 9 -4.39 11.43 7.80
C VAL A 9 -3.01 10.90 8.21
N ASP A 10 -2.93 10.09 9.26
CA ASP A 10 -1.68 9.52 9.76
C ASP A 10 -1.26 8.25 9.00
N VAL A 11 -2.23 7.53 8.43
CA VAL A 11 -2.03 6.27 7.71
C VAL A 11 -2.87 6.24 6.44
N MET A 12 -2.28 5.76 5.34
CA MET A 12 -2.97 5.55 4.07
C MET A 12 -2.92 4.08 3.66
N VAL A 13 -4.08 3.50 3.35
CA VAL A 13 -4.21 2.08 2.99
C VAL A 13 -4.59 1.94 1.52
N HIS A 14 -3.80 1.15 0.79
CA HIS A 14 -4.02 0.85 -0.63
C HIS A 14 -4.48 -0.60 -0.79
N ILE A 15 -5.74 -0.79 -1.20
CA ILE A 15 -6.32 -2.11 -1.50
C ILE A 15 -6.38 -2.25 -3.02
N MET A 16 -5.56 -3.12 -3.60
CA MET A 16 -5.39 -3.21 -5.06
C MET A 16 -5.63 -4.64 -5.54
N HIS A 17 -6.24 -4.77 -6.72
CA HIS A 17 -6.17 -6.04 -7.47
C HIS A 17 -4.73 -6.32 -7.90
N GLN A 18 -4.37 -7.61 -8.01
CA GLN A 18 -3.01 -8.04 -8.29
C GLN A 18 -2.43 -7.42 -9.57
N GLU A 19 -3.19 -7.39 -10.67
CA GLU A 19 -2.77 -6.77 -11.94
C GLU A 19 -2.36 -5.29 -11.77
N MET A 20 -3.04 -4.55 -10.89
CA MET A 20 -2.72 -3.15 -10.62
C MET A 20 -1.48 -3.04 -9.72
N ARG A 21 -1.32 -3.93 -8.75
CA ARG A 21 -0.13 -3.97 -7.89
C ARG A 21 1.14 -4.20 -8.73
N ASP A 22 1.09 -5.13 -9.68
CA ASP A 22 2.21 -5.43 -10.57
C ASP A 22 2.54 -4.28 -11.55
N LEU A 23 1.54 -3.51 -11.96
CA LEU A 23 1.73 -2.36 -12.85
C LEU A 23 2.31 -1.14 -12.12
N TYR A 24 1.77 -0.81 -10.94
CA TYR A 24 2.14 0.40 -10.20
C TYR A 24 3.35 0.20 -9.28
N ARG A 25 3.63 -1.04 -8.87
CA ARG A 25 4.84 -1.43 -8.10
C ARG A 25 5.14 -0.48 -6.94
N LEU A 26 4.11 -0.16 -6.16
CA LEU A 26 4.25 0.76 -5.02
C LEU A 26 5.25 0.23 -3.99
N GLU A 27 5.43 -1.09 -3.93
CA GLU A 27 6.42 -1.78 -3.12
C GLU A 27 7.85 -1.37 -3.45
N ASP A 28 8.17 -1.03 -4.70
CA ASP A 28 9.50 -0.54 -5.05
C ASP A 28 9.70 0.91 -4.62
N LEU A 29 8.63 1.71 -4.67
CA LEU A 29 8.67 3.11 -4.24
C LEU A 29 8.84 3.23 -2.72
N TRP A 30 8.14 2.38 -1.97
CA TRP A 30 8.12 2.41 -0.50
C TRP A 30 8.99 1.32 0.13
N GLY A 31 9.69 0.51 -0.67
CA GLY A 31 10.43 -0.67 -0.20
C GLY A 31 11.59 -0.34 0.75
N ASP A 32 12.16 0.86 0.62
CA ASP A 32 13.22 1.34 1.50
C ASP A 32 12.70 1.93 2.82
N ALA A 33 11.39 2.09 2.97
CA ALA A 33 10.80 2.62 4.20
C ALA A 33 10.94 1.62 5.36
N ARG A 34 11.08 2.13 6.58
CA ARG A 34 11.17 1.30 7.78
C ARG A 34 9.89 0.47 7.95
N MET A 35 10.00 -0.85 7.89
CA MET A 35 8.89 -1.73 8.20
C MET A 35 8.56 -1.66 9.70
N VAL A 36 7.29 -1.42 10.01
CA VAL A 36 6.77 -1.43 11.37
C VAL A 36 6.06 -2.77 11.59
N GLN A 37 6.48 -3.53 12.60
CA GLN A 37 5.76 -4.72 13.02
C GLN A 37 4.54 -4.29 13.84
N TRP A 38 3.36 -4.76 13.46
CA TRP A 38 2.14 -4.55 14.23
C TRP A 38 1.94 -5.71 15.21
N GLU A 39 1.76 -5.40 16.48
CA GLU A 39 1.31 -6.36 17.50
C GLU A 39 -0.13 -6.01 17.89
N SER A 40 -1.02 -7.01 17.85
CA SER A 40 -2.45 -6.89 18.17
C SER A 40 -2.74 -7.07 19.65
#